data_AF-A0A2B7Z2U0-F1
#
_entry.id   AF-A0A2B7Z2U0-F1
#
_cell.length_a   1.000
_cell.length_b   1.000
_cell.length_c   1.000
_cell.angle_alpha   90.00
_cell.angle_beta   90.00
_cell.angle_gamma   90.00
#
_symmetry.space_group_name_H-M   'P 1'
#
loop_
_entity.id
_entity.type
_entity.pdbx_description
1 polymer ?
#
loop_
_entity_poly.entity_id
_entity_poly.type
_entity_poly.pdbx_seq_one_letter_code
_entity_poly.pdbx_strand_id
1 'polypeptide(L)'
;MLNDDSGALASRTSVLQAKPSDSESQLHIFKAISRFLPDKDEHHSFWWKVTGRHVARMLHEARYPKERQVELLLFHRFTVVPRLGPKPTSTEPWFKSSVAHGAGDGSPIGYSWRWGTGSDSKPVIAQYVEPMGSLTGTAADPLNEFATKEMLRELGKILPSASMSSVWKFAAHLRPNMTDEATRATADSSMVVGMECGSESDTIDVIAGLNMRAPQQVSELTTIFSNTMRDIYGPDTPLDCLNAVRDFIETHPHGKYLTMLGTTGIDCRMPESSRFKIYVTTRNMSFDHIASIMTLGGRKKESTESLKQLRELWYGLKGLDAGFPTSAQSSTVSMNGRGDQCDTAADPNTSGVAFSFAIHPKYTVPQVKLQVDIGKHATSDWAAIEAVTSFLAQRGQARDAQAYRNTVCGIVSEQDLRTHRGLQASFEFAIKNGEIDITSYFLPQVYRRFAEIQDELNPMSQRRQRRSRFDSY
;
A
#
# COMPACT_ATOMS: atom_id res chain seq x y z
N MET A 1 -20.13 56.01 -42.61
CA MET A 1 -20.07 55.65 -41.18
C MET A 1 -19.75 54.16 -41.10
N LEU A 2 -18.58 53.82 -40.52
CA LEU A 2 -18.23 52.68 -39.63
C LEU A 2 -19.19 51.46 -39.63
N ASN A 3 -18.82 50.18 -39.52
CA ASN A 3 -17.57 49.46 -39.24
C ASN A 3 -17.85 47.95 -39.44
N ASP A 4 -16.77 47.15 -39.42
CA ASP A 4 -16.69 45.68 -39.31
C ASP A 4 -17.71 44.96 -38.38
N ASP A 5 -18.01 43.70 -38.68
CA ASP A 5 -17.75 42.63 -37.68
C ASP A 5 -17.75 41.21 -38.26
N SER A 6 -16.64 40.51 -37.99
CA SER A 6 -16.37 39.10 -38.21
C SER A 6 -16.91 38.24 -37.08
N GLY A 7 -17.84 37.31 -37.36
CA GLY A 7 -18.41 36.38 -36.38
C GLY A 7 -17.80 34.98 -36.45
N ALA A 8 -17.03 34.61 -35.43
CA ALA A 8 -16.42 33.29 -35.24
C ALA A 8 -17.44 32.21 -34.81
N LEU A 9 -17.29 31.02 -35.38
CA LEU A 9 -18.07 29.81 -35.10
C LEU A 9 -17.47 29.08 -33.87
N ALA A 10 -18.12 29.18 -32.71
CA ALA A 10 -17.74 28.44 -31.50
C ALA A 10 -18.56 27.16 -31.36
N SER A 11 -17.86 26.01 -31.39
CA SER A 11 -18.40 24.67 -31.14
C SER A 11 -18.81 24.49 -29.68
N ARG A 12 -20.05 24.04 -29.46
CA ARG A 12 -20.58 23.68 -28.13
C ARG A 12 -20.08 22.28 -27.73
N THR A 13 -19.04 22.24 -26.91
CA THR A 13 -18.69 21.04 -26.13
C THR A 13 -19.40 21.15 -24.77
N SER A 14 -20.50 20.42 -24.58
CA SER A 14 -21.17 20.35 -23.28
C SER A 14 -20.34 19.53 -22.31
N VAL A 15 -19.64 20.20 -21.40
CA VAL A 15 -19.02 19.58 -20.22
C VAL A 15 -20.14 19.06 -19.32
N LEU A 16 -20.30 17.74 -19.25
CA LEU A 16 -21.14 17.09 -18.23
C LEU A 16 -20.50 17.38 -16.87
N GLN A 17 -21.08 18.33 -16.12
CA GLN A 17 -20.78 18.50 -14.70
C GLN A 17 -21.18 17.23 -13.97
N ALA A 18 -20.21 16.52 -13.40
CA ALA A 18 -20.45 15.40 -12.50
C ALA A 18 -21.25 15.90 -11.29
N LYS A 19 -22.37 15.25 -10.98
CA LYS A 19 -23.12 15.50 -9.73
C LYS A 19 -22.15 15.29 -8.54
N PRO A 20 -22.15 16.18 -7.53
CA PRO A 20 -21.36 15.95 -6.32
C PRO A 20 -21.76 14.60 -5.72
N SER A 21 -20.76 13.77 -5.42
CA SER A 21 -20.99 12.46 -4.81
C SER A 21 -21.82 12.65 -3.54
N ASP A 22 -22.95 11.94 -3.43
CA ASP A 22 -23.76 11.99 -2.23
C ASP A 22 -23.01 11.32 -1.07
N SER A 23 -22.27 12.12 -0.31
CA SER A 23 -21.47 11.67 0.84
C SER A 23 -22.31 10.93 1.88
N GLU A 24 -23.63 11.20 1.93
CA GLU A 24 -24.57 10.47 2.78
C GLU A 24 -24.75 9.02 2.32
N SER A 25 -24.86 8.79 1.01
CA SER A 25 -25.05 7.44 0.44
C SER A 25 -23.87 6.51 0.69
N GLN A 26 -22.63 7.02 0.63
CA GLN A 26 -21.40 6.25 0.83
C GLN A 26 -21.23 5.75 2.28
N LEU A 27 -21.84 6.45 3.25
CA LEU A 27 -21.66 6.18 4.68
C LEU A 27 -22.92 5.61 5.34
N HIS A 28 -23.99 5.37 4.59
CA HIS A 28 -25.28 4.92 5.14
C HIS A 28 -25.15 3.66 6.02
N ILE A 29 -24.47 2.62 5.52
CA ILE A 29 -24.29 1.36 6.28
C ILE A 29 -23.42 1.59 7.53
N PHE A 30 -22.33 2.35 7.40
CA PHE A 30 -21.48 2.71 8.53
C PHE A 30 -22.26 3.45 9.63
N LYS A 31 -23.10 4.42 9.26
CA LYS A 31 -23.94 5.17 10.20
C LYS A 31 -24.96 4.26 10.88
N ALA A 32 -25.59 3.36 10.12
CA ALA A 32 -26.56 2.40 10.66
C ALA A 32 -25.92 1.46 11.69
N ILE A 33 -24.74 0.90 11.40
CA ILE A 33 -23.99 0.04 12.32
C ILE A 33 -23.54 0.85 13.55
N SER A 34 -22.95 2.03 13.32
CA SER A 34 -22.40 2.88 14.40
C SER A 34 -23.43 3.30 15.45
N ARG A 35 -24.73 3.34 15.10
CA ARG A 35 -25.81 3.67 16.04
C ARG A 35 -25.90 2.70 17.22
N PHE A 36 -25.51 1.43 17.04
CA PHE A 36 -25.70 0.36 18.01
C PHE A 36 -24.40 -0.32 18.44
N LEU A 37 -23.25 0.13 17.91
CA LEU A 37 -21.96 -0.41 18.33
C LEU A 37 -21.63 0.00 19.77
N PRO A 38 -21.05 -0.90 20.58
CA PRO A 38 -20.58 -0.54 21.90
C PRO A 38 -19.42 0.46 21.80
N ASP A 39 -19.52 1.53 22.56
CA ASP A 39 -18.51 2.57 22.70
C ASP A 39 -18.11 2.65 24.18
N LYS A 40 -17.05 1.91 24.54
CA LYS A 40 -16.52 1.85 25.93
C LYS A 40 -15.07 2.29 26.03
N ASP A 41 -14.37 2.42 24.90
CA ASP A 41 -12.95 2.72 24.83
C ASP A 41 -12.76 3.88 23.86
N GLU A 42 -12.25 5.01 24.36
CA GLU A 42 -12.11 6.23 23.57
C GLU A 42 -11.10 6.10 22.41
N HIS A 43 -10.11 5.22 22.52
CA HIS A 43 -9.13 4.97 21.47
C HIS A 43 -9.78 4.18 20.34
N HIS A 44 -10.50 3.10 20.68
CA HIS A 44 -11.27 2.33 19.71
C HIS A 44 -12.30 3.20 18.99
N SER A 45 -12.96 4.10 19.71
CA SER A 45 -14.01 4.94 19.15
C SER A 45 -13.48 6.05 18.27
N PHE A 46 -12.31 6.62 18.60
CA PHE A 46 -11.59 7.48 17.67
C PHE A 46 -11.26 6.73 16.37
N TRP A 47 -10.58 5.59 16.48
CA TRP A 47 -10.14 4.81 15.33
C TRP A 47 -11.30 4.34 14.46
N TRP A 48 -12.42 3.90 15.07
CA TRP A 48 -13.64 3.54 14.35
C TRP A 48 -14.23 4.72 13.58
N LYS A 49 -14.33 5.90 14.21
CA LYS A 49 -14.88 7.10 13.55
C LYS A 49 -14.03 7.54 12.36
N VAL A 50 -12.71 7.35 12.39
CA VAL A 50 -11.81 7.70 11.29
C VAL A 50 -11.78 6.57 10.25
N THR A 51 -11.22 5.42 10.61
CA THR A 51 -10.90 4.34 9.68
C THR A 51 -12.14 3.58 9.23
N GLY A 52 -13.18 3.47 10.06
CA GLY A 52 -14.45 2.86 9.67
C GLY A 52 -15.17 3.64 8.57
N ARG A 53 -15.07 4.97 8.55
CA ARG A 53 -15.57 5.80 7.43
C ARG A 53 -14.80 5.53 6.14
N HIS A 54 -13.48 5.40 6.23
CA HIS A 54 -12.64 5.09 5.06
C HIS A 54 -13.00 3.73 4.47
N VAL A 55 -13.07 2.69 5.32
CA VAL A 55 -13.45 1.33 4.90
C VAL A 55 -14.86 1.32 4.28
N ALA A 56 -15.84 1.97 4.91
CA ALA A 56 -17.19 2.04 4.37
C ALA A 56 -17.25 2.66 2.97
N ARG A 57 -16.52 3.76 2.78
CA ARG A 57 -16.42 4.45 1.49
C ARG A 57 -15.77 3.56 0.44
N MET A 58 -14.66 2.90 0.76
CA MET A 58 -13.98 1.98 -0.16
C MET A 58 -14.92 0.85 -0.61
N LEU A 59 -15.60 0.20 0.34
CA LEU A 59 -16.49 -0.92 0.06
C LEU A 59 -17.71 -0.48 -0.78
N HIS A 60 -18.24 0.72 -0.51
CA HIS A 60 -19.32 1.31 -1.29
C HIS A 60 -18.88 1.60 -2.74
N GLU A 61 -17.79 2.35 -2.91
CA GLU A 61 -17.27 2.75 -4.24
C GLU A 61 -16.83 1.54 -5.06
N ALA A 62 -16.23 0.53 -4.42
CA ALA A 62 -15.87 -0.73 -5.05
C ALA A 62 -17.06 -1.69 -5.25
N ARG A 63 -18.28 -1.26 -4.92
CA ARG A 63 -19.56 -1.95 -5.20
C ARG A 63 -19.67 -3.32 -4.52
N TYR A 64 -19.23 -3.42 -3.28
CA TYR A 64 -19.39 -4.62 -2.49
C TYR A 64 -20.89 -4.83 -2.19
N PRO A 65 -21.40 -6.08 -2.20
CA PRO A 65 -22.75 -6.38 -1.73
C PRO A 65 -22.99 -5.83 -0.32
N LYS A 66 -24.21 -5.35 -0.03
CA LYS A 66 -24.50 -4.65 1.25
C LYS A 66 -24.19 -5.52 2.46
N GLU A 67 -24.50 -6.80 2.37
CA GLU A 67 -24.26 -7.82 3.39
C GLU A 67 -22.75 -7.95 3.65
N ARG A 68 -21.95 -8.00 2.58
CA ARG A 68 -20.49 -8.03 2.67
C ARG A 68 -19.91 -6.72 3.22
N GLN A 69 -20.53 -5.57 2.93
CA GLN A 69 -20.14 -4.29 3.55
C GLN A 69 -20.34 -4.34 5.07
N VAL A 70 -21.49 -4.86 5.54
CA VAL A 70 -21.76 -5.03 6.97
C VAL A 70 -20.72 -5.95 7.61
N GLU A 71 -20.50 -7.12 7.01
CA GLU A 71 -19.54 -8.11 7.52
C GLU A 71 -18.14 -7.52 7.67
N LEU A 72 -17.60 -6.89 6.61
CA LEU A 72 -16.26 -6.34 6.60
C LEU A 72 -16.11 -5.12 7.53
N LEU A 73 -17.17 -4.33 7.72
CA LEU A 73 -17.19 -3.26 8.71
C LEU A 73 -17.18 -3.78 10.15
N LEU A 74 -17.89 -4.87 10.44
CA LEU A 74 -17.84 -5.52 11.75
C LEU A 74 -16.48 -6.19 11.97
N PHE A 75 -15.94 -6.87 10.97
CA PHE A 75 -14.57 -7.40 11.00
C PHE A 75 -13.56 -6.30 11.32
N HIS A 76 -13.65 -5.16 10.64
CA HIS A 76 -12.81 -3.98 10.90
C HIS A 76 -12.96 -3.48 12.35
N ARG A 77 -14.21 -3.30 12.81
CA ARG A 77 -14.51 -2.77 14.14
C ARG A 77 -13.98 -3.65 15.28
N PHE A 78 -14.09 -4.97 15.14
CA PHE A 78 -13.82 -5.91 16.23
C PHE A 78 -12.43 -6.56 16.14
N THR A 79 -11.83 -6.63 14.95
CA THR A 79 -10.54 -7.30 14.75
C THR A 79 -9.41 -6.29 14.54
N VAL A 80 -9.65 -5.23 13.76
CA VAL A 80 -8.61 -4.29 13.34
C VAL A 80 -8.51 -3.11 14.29
N VAL A 81 -9.61 -2.41 14.54
CA VAL A 81 -9.65 -1.19 15.39
C VAL A 81 -8.99 -1.38 16.76
N PRO A 82 -9.18 -2.51 17.49
CA PRO A 82 -8.52 -2.72 18.78
C PRO A 82 -6.99 -2.86 18.73
N ARG A 83 -6.41 -3.00 17.53
CA ARG A 83 -4.99 -3.17 17.30
C ARG A 83 -4.31 -1.91 16.77
N LEU A 84 -5.02 -0.79 16.66
CA LEU A 84 -4.47 0.47 16.14
C LEU A 84 -3.84 1.35 17.24
N GLY A 85 -3.76 0.87 18.48
CA GLY A 85 -3.14 1.57 19.59
C GLY A 85 -3.92 2.80 20.08
N PRO A 86 -3.28 3.63 20.94
CA PRO A 86 -3.88 4.84 21.46
C PRO A 86 -4.31 5.83 20.36
N LYS A 87 -5.35 6.62 20.64
CA LYS A 87 -5.71 7.74 19.75
C LYS A 87 -4.58 8.78 19.73
N PRO A 88 -4.31 9.42 18.58
CA PRO A 88 -3.36 10.53 18.49
C PRO A 88 -3.73 11.67 19.46
N THR A 89 -2.71 12.30 20.02
CA THR A 89 -2.83 13.51 20.85
C THR A 89 -2.11 14.72 20.24
N SER A 90 -1.34 14.51 19.18
CA SER A 90 -0.60 15.52 18.45
C SER A 90 -0.37 15.07 17.00
N THR A 91 0.32 15.90 16.20
CA THR A 91 0.78 15.57 14.86
C THR A 91 1.94 14.57 14.83
N GLU A 92 2.54 14.28 15.98
CA GLU A 92 3.66 13.34 16.08
C GLU A 92 3.18 12.02 16.69
N PRO A 93 3.47 10.87 16.05
CA PRO A 93 3.12 9.58 16.60
C PRO A 93 3.95 9.26 17.84
N TRP A 94 3.30 8.73 18.88
CA TRP A 94 3.99 8.21 20.06
C TRP A 94 4.88 7.00 19.71
N PHE A 95 4.41 6.19 18.76
CA PHE A 95 5.14 5.09 18.13
C PHE A 95 4.99 5.19 16.61
N LYS A 96 6.10 5.25 15.91
CA LYS A 96 6.12 5.43 14.46
C LYS A 96 6.00 4.08 13.76
N SER A 97 4.78 3.75 13.32
CA SER A 97 4.50 2.57 12.51
C SER A 97 5.38 2.48 11.26
N SER A 98 5.77 1.25 10.91
CA SER A 98 6.46 0.81 9.71
C SER A 98 5.55 0.67 8.48
N VAL A 99 4.23 0.77 8.65
CA VAL A 99 3.24 0.80 7.57
C VAL A 99 3.63 1.87 6.54
N ALA A 100 3.84 1.42 5.30
CA ALA A 100 4.32 2.24 4.18
C ALA A 100 5.59 3.04 4.52
N HIS A 101 6.60 2.36 5.08
CA HIS A 101 7.91 2.94 5.39
C HIS A 101 8.42 3.85 4.25
N GLY A 102 8.78 5.09 4.59
CA GLY A 102 9.14 6.15 3.63
C GLY A 102 8.01 7.16 3.39
N ALA A 103 6.85 6.70 2.93
CA ALA A 103 5.68 7.54 2.63
C ALA A 103 4.75 7.76 3.86
N GLY A 104 4.81 6.86 4.83
CA GLY A 104 4.00 6.85 6.04
C GLY A 104 4.21 8.06 6.96
N ASP A 105 3.13 8.50 7.59
CA ASP A 105 3.13 9.51 8.66
C ASP A 105 3.21 8.90 10.07
N GLY A 106 3.43 7.57 10.17
CA GLY A 106 3.42 6.82 11.41
C GLY A 106 2.07 6.21 11.78
N SER A 107 1.03 6.37 10.95
CA SER A 107 -0.26 5.69 11.14
C SER A 107 -0.11 4.15 11.16
N PRO A 108 -0.74 3.42 12.09
CA PRO A 108 -0.72 1.95 12.16
C PRO A 108 -1.50 1.23 11.06
N ILE A 109 -2.01 1.95 10.06
CA ILE A 109 -2.90 1.40 9.04
C ILE A 109 -2.74 2.11 7.71
N GLY A 110 -2.77 1.33 6.64
CA GLY A 110 -3.00 1.79 5.28
C GLY A 110 -3.96 0.86 4.53
N TYR A 111 -4.29 1.25 3.31
CA TYR A 111 -5.29 0.59 2.48
C TYR A 111 -4.74 0.27 1.11
N SER A 112 -5.22 -0.81 0.50
CA SER A 112 -4.97 -1.07 -0.90
C SER A 112 -6.24 -1.24 -1.70
N TRP A 113 -6.16 -0.85 -2.97
CA TRP A 113 -7.21 -1.00 -3.97
C TRP A 113 -6.62 -1.71 -5.18
N ARG A 114 -6.87 -3.02 -5.30
CA ARG A 114 -6.44 -3.81 -6.45
C ARG A 114 -7.51 -3.73 -7.52
N TRP A 115 -7.15 -3.17 -8.66
CA TRP A 115 -8.08 -2.79 -9.72
C TRP A 115 -8.58 -3.98 -10.53
N GLY A 116 -7.77 -5.04 -10.62
CA GLY A 116 -8.02 -6.17 -11.51
C GLY A 116 -7.68 -5.87 -12.96
N THR A 117 -7.95 -6.86 -13.81
CA THR A 117 -7.69 -6.88 -15.26
C THR A 117 -9.03 -7.00 -15.99
N GLY A 118 -9.28 -6.13 -16.97
CA GLY A 118 -10.53 -6.09 -17.74
C GLY A 118 -11.64 -5.19 -17.17
N SER A 119 -12.70 -4.98 -17.95
CA SER A 119 -13.81 -4.07 -17.64
C SER A 119 -14.78 -4.58 -16.56
N ASP A 120 -14.85 -5.90 -16.37
CA ASP A 120 -15.78 -6.53 -15.42
C ASP A 120 -15.13 -6.85 -14.07
N SER A 121 -13.83 -6.59 -13.92
CA SER A 121 -13.13 -6.87 -12.66
C SER A 121 -13.64 -5.97 -11.54
N LYS A 122 -13.99 -6.57 -10.41
CA LYS A 122 -14.33 -5.82 -9.20
C LYS A 122 -13.07 -5.51 -8.39
N PRO A 123 -12.92 -4.28 -7.87
CA PRO A 123 -11.78 -3.98 -7.03
C PRO A 123 -11.73 -4.84 -5.77
N VAL A 124 -10.53 -5.31 -5.42
CA VAL A 124 -10.27 -5.99 -4.15
C VAL A 124 -9.68 -4.99 -3.17
N ILE A 125 -10.33 -4.83 -2.03
CA ILE A 125 -9.91 -3.89 -0.98
C ILE A 125 -9.09 -4.66 0.04
N ALA A 126 -7.95 -4.10 0.44
CA ALA A 126 -7.18 -4.63 1.55
C ALA A 126 -6.90 -3.58 2.60
N GLN A 127 -6.67 -4.04 3.81
CA GLN A 127 -6.15 -3.25 4.92
C GLN A 127 -4.80 -3.84 5.30
N TYR A 128 -3.78 -3.02 5.48
CA TYR A 128 -2.51 -3.45 6.04
C TYR A 128 -2.21 -2.65 7.29
N VAL A 129 -1.94 -3.37 8.37
CA VAL A 129 -1.80 -2.78 9.70
C VAL A 129 -0.50 -3.21 10.34
N GLU A 130 0.00 -2.35 11.20
CA GLU A 130 0.95 -2.72 12.24
C GLU A 130 0.18 -2.75 13.56
N PRO A 131 -0.15 -3.95 14.06
CA PRO A 131 -0.78 -4.10 15.35
C PRO A 131 0.08 -3.49 16.47
N MET A 132 -0.56 -2.68 17.31
CA MET A 132 0.02 -2.09 18.51
C MET A 132 -0.72 -2.59 19.74
N GLY A 133 0.00 -2.75 20.85
CA GLY A 133 -0.50 -3.19 22.14
C GLY A 133 0.20 -2.49 23.30
N SER A 134 -0.03 -2.97 24.52
CA SER A 134 0.51 -2.36 25.74
C SER A 134 2.03 -2.41 25.87
N LEU A 135 2.70 -3.32 25.15
CA LEU A 135 4.15 -3.47 25.17
C LEU A 135 4.86 -2.74 24.03
N THR A 136 4.12 -2.26 23.02
CA THR A 136 4.67 -1.58 21.85
C THR A 136 5.54 -0.39 22.26
N GLY A 137 6.76 -0.31 21.72
CA GLY A 137 7.71 0.76 22.02
C GLY A 137 8.39 0.66 23.38
N THR A 138 8.10 -0.36 24.19
CA THR A 138 8.80 -0.62 25.46
C THR A 138 9.99 -1.55 25.26
N ALA A 139 10.93 -1.56 26.20
CA ALA A 139 12.06 -2.50 26.19
C ALA A 139 11.64 -3.98 26.27
N ALA A 140 10.39 -4.27 26.67
CA ALA A 140 9.84 -5.63 26.71
C ALA A 140 9.39 -6.15 25.33
N ASP A 141 9.16 -5.25 24.36
CA ASP A 141 8.82 -5.61 22.98
C ASP A 141 9.56 -4.70 21.98
N PRO A 142 10.90 -4.84 21.87
CA PRO A 142 11.73 -3.97 21.04
C PRO A 142 11.47 -4.11 19.53
N LEU A 143 10.74 -5.15 19.09
CA LEU A 143 10.43 -5.43 17.68
C LEU A 143 8.95 -5.22 17.32
N ASN A 144 8.13 -4.75 18.28
CA ASN A 144 6.68 -4.66 18.18
C ASN A 144 6.01 -5.95 17.64
N GLU A 145 6.40 -7.11 18.16
CA GLU A 145 5.95 -8.40 17.65
C GLU A 145 4.79 -9.01 18.44
N PHE A 146 4.59 -8.64 19.71
CA PHE A 146 3.60 -9.30 20.56
C PHE A 146 2.17 -9.04 20.07
N ALA A 147 1.81 -7.78 19.85
CA ALA A 147 0.48 -7.41 19.38
C ALA A 147 0.16 -8.04 18.01
N THR A 148 1.17 -8.14 17.15
CA THR A 148 1.04 -8.73 15.82
C THR A 148 0.84 -10.25 15.88
N LYS A 149 1.63 -10.95 16.71
CA LYS A 149 1.48 -12.38 16.94
C LYS A 149 0.11 -12.73 17.51
N GLU A 150 -0.37 -11.92 18.46
CA GLU A 150 -1.71 -12.08 18.99
C GLU A 150 -2.79 -11.89 17.92
N MET A 151 -2.70 -10.85 17.08
CA MET A 151 -3.65 -10.64 15.99
C MET A 151 -3.67 -11.82 15.02
N LEU A 152 -2.50 -12.29 14.56
CA LEU A 152 -2.39 -13.45 13.67
C LEU A 152 -2.99 -14.72 14.29
N ARG A 153 -2.78 -14.95 15.60
CA ARG A 153 -3.40 -16.05 16.33
C ARG A 153 -4.92 -15.95 16.32
N GLU A 154 -5.50 -14.77 16.58
CA GLU A 154 -6.95 -14.58 16.55
C GLU A 154 -7.52 -14.72 15.12
N LEU A 155 -6.83 -14.20 14.11
CA LEU A 155 -7.21 -14.39 12.70
C LEU A 155 -7.29 -15.88 12.32
N GLY A 156 -6.33 -16.69 12.77
CA GLY A 156 -6.35 -18.14 12.55
C GLY A 156 -7.51 -18.88 13.26
N LYS A 157 -8.19 -18.25 14.24
CA LYS A 157 -9.39 -18.82 14.87
C LYS A 157 -10.67 -18.43 14.14
N ILE A 158 -10.74 -17.20 13.63
CA ILE A 158 -11.97 -16.64 13.07
C ILE A 158 -12.06 -16.77 11.54
N LEU A 159 -10.95 -17.00 10.85
CA LEU A 159 -10.89 -17.16 9.39
C LEU A 159 -10.59 -18.63 9.03
N PRO A 160 -11.57 -19.40 8.53
CA PRO A 160 -11.37 -20.82 8.19
C PRO A 160 -10.29 -21.08 7.13
N SER A 161 -10.07 -20.11 6.23
CA SER A 161 -9.08 -20.20 5.15
C SER A 161 -7.66 -19.83 5.58
N ALA A 162 -7.49 -19.29 6.79
CA ALA A 162 -6.19 -18.80 7.26
C ALA A 162 -5.43 -19.89 8.03
N SER A 163 -4.15 -20.05 7.73
CA SER A 163 -3.24 -20.90 8.52
C SER A 163 -1.98 -20.14 8.87
N MET A 164 -1.62 -20.18 10.15
CA MET A 164 -0.43 -19.50 10.66
C MET A 164 0.82 -20.38 10.70
N SER A 165 0.72 -21.65 10.29
CA SER A 165 1.85 -22.60 10.39
C SER A 165 3.10 -22.11 9.66
N SER A 166 2.93 -21.62 8.43
CA SER A 166 4.03 -21.16 7.59
C SER A 166 4.67 -19.88 8.13
N VAL A 167 3.86 -18.92 8.62
CA VAL A 167 4.39 -17.68 9.21
C VAL A 167 5.16 -17.95 10.50
N TRP A 168 4.73 -18.89 11.33
CA TRP A 168 5.45 -19.24 12.56
C TRP A 168 6.80 -19.89 12.30
N LYS A 169 6.85 -20.80 11.33
CA LYS A 169 8.11 -21.40 10.89
C LYS A 169 9.04 -20.34 10.29
N PHE A 170 8.54 -19.51 9.39
CA PHE A 170 9.34 -18.47 8.76
C PHE A 170 9.87 -17.45 9.78
N ALA A 171 9.02 -16.93 10.67
CA ALA A 171 9.42 -15.99 11.71
C ALA A 171 10.49 -16.56 12.65
N ALA A 172 10.52 -17.87 12.89
CA ALA A 172 11.57 -18.50 13.70
C ALA A 172 12.96 -18.44 13.05
N HIS A 173 13.02 -18.44 11.71
CA HIS A 173 14.26 -18.22 10.97
C HIS A 173 14.69 -16.75 10.90
N LEU A 174 13.77 -15.82 11.23
CA LEU A 174 13.98 -14.37 11.16
C LEU A 174 14.20 -13.74 12.54
N ARG A 175 15.15 -14.28 13.32
CA ARG A 175 15.45 -13.78 14.66
C ARG A 175 16.78 -13.03 14.72
N PRO A 176 16.78 -11.69 14.79
CA PRO A 176 18.00 -10.95 15.04
C PRO A 176 18.56 -11.31 16.42
N ASN A 177 19.88 -11.42 16.53
CA ASN A 177 20.52 -11.68 17.81
C ASN A 177 20.59 -10.38 18.63
N MET A 178 19.60 -10.14 19.48
CA MET A 178 19.48 -8.91 20.28
C MET A 178 20.43 -8.86 21.50
N THR A 179 21.50 -9.65 21.52
CA THR A 179 22.41 -9.75 22.68
C THR A 179 23.30 -8.53 22.86
N ASP A 180 23.62 -7.80 21.79
CA ASP A 180 24.45 -6.60 21.83
C ASP A 180 23.65 -5.31 21.67
N GLU A 181 24.25 -4.19 22.08
CA GLU A 181 23.59 -2.89 22.08
C GLU A 181 23.42 -2.28 20.68
N ALA A 182 24.29 -2.61 19.72
CA ALA A 182 24.19 -2.08 18.36
C ALA A 182 22.99 -2.69 17.62
N THR A 183 22.76 -4.00 17.80
CA THR A 183 21.55 -4.66 17.28
C THR A 183 20.30 -4.15 18.00
N ARG A 184 20.35 -3.91 19.32
CA ARG A 184 19.23 -3.31 20.06
C ARG A 184 18.90 -1.88 19.63
N ALA A 185 19.91 -1.06 19.34
CA ALA A 185 19.72 0.30 18.86
C ALA A 185 19.08 0.37 17.47
N THR A 186 19.16 -0.71 16.69
CA THR A 186 18.53 -0.85 15.36
C THR A 186 17.28 -1.73 15.38
N ALA A 187 16.87 -2.20 16.57
CA ALA A 187 15.61 -2.90 16.77
C ALA A 187 14.47 -1.96 16.42
N ASP A 188 13.65 -2.39 15.49
CA ASP A 188 12.47 -1.65 15.06
C ASP A 188 11.38 -2.66 14.71
N SER A 189 10.20 -2.15 14.43
CA SER A 189 9.05 -2.91 13.95
C SER A 189 9.44 -3.98 12.92
N SER A 190 9.03 -5.21 13.25
CA SER A 190 9.38 -6.42 12.52
C SER A 190 8.21 -7.02 11.75
N MET A 191 6.96 -6.69 12.08
CA MET A 191 5.80 -7.38 11.51
C MET A 191 4.65 -6.44 11.15
N VAL A 192 4.07 -6.68 9.97
CA VAL A 192 2.82 -6.05 9.51
C VAL A 192 1.86 -7.11 8.99
N VAL A 193 0.56 -6.84 9.02
CA VAL A 193 -0.49 -7.79 8.60
C VAL A 193 -1.35 -7.15 7.52
N GLY A 194 -1.35 -7.74 6.34
CA GLY A 194 -2.28 -7.45 5.25
C GLY A 194 -3.50 -8.37 5.30
N MET A 195 -4.68 -7.82 5.03
CA MET A 195 -5.96 -8.52 4.96
C MET A 195 -6.67 -8.12 3.66
N GLU A 196 -6.66 -8.99 2.66
CA GLU A 196 -7.33 -8.80 1.38
C GLU A 196 -8.77 -9.32 1.46
N CYS A 197 -9.72 -8.44 1.19
CA CYS A 197 -11.15 -8.72 1.29
C CYS A 197 -11.75 -8.70 -0.11
N GLY A 198 -12.09 -9.87 -0.66
CA GLY A 198 -12.79 -9.97 -1.94
C GLY A 198 -14.25 -9.51 -1.84
N SER A 199 -14.78 -8.93 -2.93
CA SER A 199 -16.19 -8.49 -3.00
C SER A 199 -17.18 -9.64 -3.10
N GLU A 200 -16.79 -10.72 -3.76
CA GLU A 200 -17.60 -11.92 -3.99
C GLU A 200 -17.04 -13.16 -3.27
N SER A 201 -16.01 -12.98 -2.44
CA SER A 201 -15.48 -14.03 -1.57
C SER A 201 -16.00 -13.81 -0.17
N ASP A 202 -16.38 -14.88 0.51
CA ASP A 202 -16.63 -14.90 1.96
C ASP A 202 -15.31 -14.94 2.76
N THR A 203 -14.20 -15.30 2.12
CA THR A 203 -12.89 -15.36 2.77
C THR A 203 -12.21 -13.99 2.90
N ILE A 204 -11.28 -13.90 3.85
CA ILE A 204 -10.30 -12.82 3.97
C ILE A 204 -8.92 -13.46 3.87
N ASP A 205 -8.15 -13.08 2.86
CA ASP A 205 -6.79 -13.58 2.68
C ASP A 205 -5.82 -12.77 3.54
N VAL A 206 -5.03 -13.46 4.35
CA VAL A 206 -4.08 -12.83 5.29
C VAL A 206 -2.65 -12.98 4.77
N ILE A 207 -1.89 -11.89 4.82
CA ILE A 207 -0.47 -11.84 4.46
C ILE A 207 0.30 -11.27 5.64
N ALA A 208 1.33 -11.96 6.12
CA ALA A 208 2.25 -11.42 7.12
C ALA A 208 3.48 -10.85 6.43
N GLY A 209 3.73 -9.56 6.61
CA GLY A 209 5.00 -8.92 6.27
C GLY A 209 5.98 -9.09 7.43
N LEU A 210 7.20 -9.53 7.13
CA LEU A 210 8.27 -9.77 8.10
C LEU A 210 9.50 -8.98 7.66
N ASN A 211 9.92 -8.01 8.47
CA ASN A 211 11.05 -7.13 8.19
C ASN A 211 12.29 -7.57 8.95
N MET A 212 13.36 -7.84 8.23
CA MET A 212 14.69 -8.08 8.78
C MET A 212 15.43 -6.75 8.88
N ARG A 213 15.83 -6.38 10.10
CA ARG A 213 16.61 -5.17 10.36
C ARG A 213 18.11 -5.46 10.57
N ALA A 214 18.47 -6.70 10.89
CA ALA A 214 19.86 -7.09 11.04
C ALA A 214 20.55 -7.27 9.67
N PRO A 215 21.61 -6.50 9.34
CA PRO A 215 22.26 -6.57 8.03
C PRO A 215 22.77 -7.97 7.65
N GLN A 216 23.26 -8.74 8.64
CA GLN A 216 23.70 -10.12 8.43
C GLN A 216 22.57 -10.99 7.86
N GLN A 217 21.37 -10.92 8.43
CA GLN A 217 20.22 -11.71 7.96
C GLN A 217 19.80 -11.29 6.55
N VAL A 218 19.91 -10.00 6.21
CA VAL A 218 19.62 -9.51 4.86
C VAL A 218 20.59 -10.11 3.84
N SER A 219 21.88 -10.22 4.17
CA SER A 219 22.87 -10.85 3.27
C SER A 219 22.69 -12.36 3.11
N GLU A 220 22.08 -13.03 4.08
CA GLU A 220 21.85 -14.49 4.08
C GLU A 220 20.43 -14.87 3.62
N LEU A 221 19.66 -13.92 3.09
CA LEU A 221 18.22 -14.04 2.86
C LEU A 221 17.83 -15.26 2.02
N THR A 222 18.58 -15.55 0.94
CA THR A 222 18.32 -16.71 0.07
C THR A 222 18.56 -18.03 0.79
N THR A 223 19.58 -18.11 1.66
CA THR A 223 19.83 -19.27 2.52
C THR A 223 18.73 -19.45 3.56
N ILE A 224 18.31 -18.36 4.20
CA ILE A 224 17.19 -18.35 5.15
C ILE A 224 15.91 -18.87 4.48
N PHE A 225 15.61 -18.41 3.26
CA PHE A 225 14.45 -18.87 2.49
C PHE A 225 14.55 -20.35 2.14
N SER A 226 15.71 -20.82 1.68
CA SER A 226 15.94 -22.24 1.39
C SER A 226 15.66 -23.12 2.60
N ASN A 227 16.20 -22.76 3.78
CA ASN A 227 15.98 -23.48 5.02
C ASN A 227 14.50 -23.46 5.46
N THR A 228 13.88 -22.29 5.37
CA THR A 228 12.46 -22.11 5.69
C THR A 228 11.55 -22.93 4.79
N MET A 229 11.83 -22.96 3.48
CA MET A 229 11.09 -23.78 2.53
C MET A 229 11.22 -25.26 2.87
N ARG A 230 12.41 -25.74 3.21
CA ARG A 230 12.59 -27.14 3.63
C ARG A 230 11.83 -27.49 4.90
N ASP A 231 11.74 -26.56 5.85
CA ASP A 231 10.92 -26.78 7.05
C ASP A 231 9.42 -26.80 6.74
N ILE A 232 8.93 -25.91 5.87
CA ILE A 232 7.49 -25.82 5.56
C ILE A 232 7.02 -26.93 4.61
N TYR A 233 7.80 -27.27 3.58
CA TYR A 233 7.40 -28.18 2.49
C TYR A 233 8.06 -29.56 2.54
N GLY A 234 9.07 -29.74 3.37
CA GLY A 234 9.85 -30.96 3.47
C GLY A 234 11.26 -30.84 2.85
N PRO A 235 12.19 -31.74 3.23
CA PRO A 235 13.60 -31.65 2.88
C PRO A 235 13.88 -31.68 1.37
N ASP A 236 13.02 -32.36 0.60
CA ASP A 236 13.16 -32.55 -0.84
C ASP A 236 12.39 -31.48 -1.66
N THR A 237 11.95 -30.39 -1.03
CA THR A 237 11.21 -29.33 -1.73
C THR A 237 12.03 -28.75 -2.89
N PRO A 238 11.43 -28.58 -4.08
CA PRO A 238 12.06 -27.87 -5.18
C PRO A 238 12.39 -26.42 -4.78
N LEU A 239 13.58 -25.96 -5.18
CA LEU A 239 14.08 -24.61 -4.94
C LEU A 239 14.26 -23.81 -6.24
N ASP A 240 13.79 -24.32 -7.38
CA ASP A 240 14.01 -23.73 -8.71
C ASP A 240 13.57 -22.25 -8.77
N CYS A 241 12.38 -21.93 -8.24
CA CYS A 241 11.91 -20.54 -8.19
C CYS A 241 12.84 -19.62 -7.38
N LEU A 242 13.36 -20.09 -6.24
CA LEU A 242 14.26 -19.33 -5.38
C LEU A 242 15.63 -19.17 -6.04
N ASN A 243 16.15 -20.26 -6.63
CA ASN A 243 17.39 -20.25 -7.38
C ASN A 243 17.30 -19.31 -8.60
N ALA A 244 16.18 -19.25 -9.31
CA ALA A 244 16.00 -18.32 -10.42
C ALA A 244 16.11 -16.84 -9.98
N VAL A 245 15.59 -16.50 -8.79
CA VAL A 245 15.76 -15.15 -8.20
C VAL A 245 17.21 -14.91 -7.83
N ARG A 246 17.83 -15.84 -7.09
CA ARG A 246 19.24 -15.75 -6.67
C ARG A 246 20.17 -15.58 -7.89
N ASP A 247 20.06 -16.49 -8.86
CA ASP A 247 20.88 -16.50 -10.05
C ASP A 247 20.69 -15.21 -10.87
N PHE A 248 19.47 -14.68 -10.98
CA PHE A 248 19.24 -13.39 -11.63
C PHE A 248 19.99 -12.26 -10.92
N ILE A 249 19.82 -12.13 -9.60
CA ILE A 249 20.46 -11.06 -8.81
C ILE A 249 21.98 -11.16 -8.88
N GLU A 250 22.55 -12.36 -8.76
CA GLU A 250 24.01 -12.56 -8.67
C GLU A 250 24.71 -12.48 -10.03
N THR A 251 24.07 -12.97 -11.11
CA THR A 251 24.77 -13.20 -12.39
C THR A 251 24.32 -12.28 -13.51
N HIS A 252 23.07 -11.81 -13.51
CA HIS A 252 22.53 -11.05 -14.63
C HIS A 252 23.01 -9.58 -14.63
N PRO A 253 23.36 -8.97 -15.78
CA PRO A 253 23.85 -7.59 -15.84
C PRO A 253 22.91 -6.55 -15.21
N HIS A 254 21.59 -6.73 -15.39
CA HIS A 254 20.61 -5.90 -14.70
C HIS A 254 20.34 -6.36 -13.26
N GLY A 255 20.50 -7.64 -12.94
CA GLY A 255 20.24 -8.16 -11.59
C GLY A 255 21.22 -7.63 -10.55
N LYS A 256 22.48 -7.40 -10.94
CA LYS A 256 23.55 -6.89 -10.06
C LYS A 256 23.30 -5.47 -9.50
N TYR A 257 22.34 -4.73 -10.05
CA TYR A 257 21.94 -3.42 -9.52
C TYR A 257 20.87 -3.52 -8.41
N LEU A 258 20.34 -4.72 -8.16
CA LEU A 258 19.32 -4.95 -7.14
C LEU A 258 19.96 -5.08 -5.76
N THR A 259 19.39 -4.36 -4.80
CA THR A 259 19.71 -4.46 -3.38
C THR A 259 18.53 -5.08 -2.64
N MET A 260 18.76 -6.11 -1.82
CA MET A 260 17.72 -6.69 -0.96
C MET A 260 17.39 -5.73 0.19
N LEU A 261 16.11 -5.48 0.43
CA LEU A 261 15.65 -4.52 1.44
C LEU A 261 15.53 -5.12 2.85
N GLY A 262 15.57 -6.45 2.99
CA GLY A 262 15.22 -7.14 4.25
C GLY A 262 13.72 -7.22 4.54
N THR A 263 12.88 -6.52 3.76
CA THR A 263 11.42 -6.68 3.79
C THR A 263 11.03 -7.97 3.07
N THR A 264 10.18 -8.75 3.72
CA THR A 264 9.62 -9.99 3.16
C THR A 264 8.14 -10.12 3.48
N GLY A 265 7.48 -11.07 2.82
CA GLY A 265 6.10 -11.42 3.16
C GLY A 265 5.82 -12.90 2.95
N ILE A 266 4.80 -13.41 3.62
CA ILE A 266 4.30 -14.77 3.46
C ILE A 266 2.77 -14.78 3.51
N ASP A 267 2.14 -15.53 2.62
CA ASP A 267 0.68 -15.72 2.67
C ASP A 267 0.33 -16.65 3.85
N CYS A 268 -0.55 -16.24 4.76
CA CYS A 268 -0.98 -17.00 5.93
C CYS A 268 -2.10 -17.98 5.57
N ARG A 269 -1.74 -19.00 4.81
CA ARG A 269 -2.62 -20.07 4.30
C ARG A 269 -1.89 -21.41 4.31
N MET A 270 -2.59 -22.46 3.93
CA MET A 270 -2.01 -23.80 3.86
C MET A 270 -0.74 -23.81 2.99
N PRO A 271 0.31 -24.56 3.39
CA PRO A 271 1.61 -24.53 2.73
C PRO A 271 1.52 -24.60 1.22
N GLU A 272 0.70 -25.50 0.65
CA GLU A 272 0.56 -25.76 -0.78
C GLU A 272 0.18 -24.53 -1.63
N SER A 273 -0.23 -23.45 -0.97
CA SER A 273 -0.65 -22.20 -1.58
C SER A 273 0.06 -20.96 -1.03
N SER A 274 0.98 -21.13 -0.07
CA SER A 274 1.64 -20.05 0.65
C SER A 274 2.90 -19.56 -0.08
N ARG A 275 2.89 -18.33 -0.60
CA ARG A 275 4.06 -17.78 -1.31
C ARG A 275 4.89 -16.92 -0.39
N PHE A 276 6.21 -17.01 -0.53
CA PHE A 276 7.12 -16.04 0.06
C PHE A 276 7.29 -14.86 -0.89
N LYS A 277 7.56 -13.68 -0.35
CA LYS A 277 7.86 -12.47 -1.12
C LYS A 277 9.19 -11.91 -0.64
N ILE A 278 10.10 -11.67 -1.59
CA ILE A 278 11.35 -10.92 -1.36
C ILE A 278 11.20 -9.55 -1.98
N TYR A 279 11.56 -8.51 -1.25
CA TYR A 279 11.56 -7.14 -1.76
C TYR A 279 12.98 -6.66 -2.02
N VAL A 280 13.18 -6.07 -3.19
CA VAL A 280 14.46 -5.52 -3.66
C VAL A 280 14.26 -4.09 -4.15
N THR A 281 15.33 -3.30 -4.21
CA THR A 281 15.33 -1.95 -4.76
C THR A 281 16.46 -1.76 -5.76
N THR A 282 16.33 -0.78 -6.64
CA THR A 282 17.38 -0.35 -7.58
C THR A 282 17.35 1.15 -7.78
N ARG A 283 18.53 1.75 -7.94
CA ARG A 283 18.69 3.16 -8.33
C ARG A 283 18.69 3.37 -9.83
N ASN A 284 18.83 2.31 -10.61
CA ASN A 284 18.74 2.39 -12.05
C ASN A 284 17.25 2.51 -12.43
N MET A 285 16.86 3.68 -12.92
CA MET A 285 15.47 4.03 -13.22
C MET A 285 15.22 4.14 -14.74
N SER A 286 16.08 3.53 -15.56
CA SER A 286 15.79 3.39 -16.99
C SER A 286 14.70 2.35 -17.21
N PHE A 287 13.86 2.57 -18.21
CA PHE A 287 12.78 1.63 -18.51
C PHE A 287 13.34 0.29 -19.00
N ASP A 288 14.46 0.27 -19.74
CA ASP A 288 15.10 -0.98 -20.17
C ASP A 288 15.49 -1.86 -18.99
N HIS A 289 16.00 -1.27 -17.91
CA HIS A 289 16.34 -1.98 -16.69
C HIS A 289 15.09 -2.49 -15.96
N ILE A 290 14.05 -1.66 -15.83
CA ILE A 290 12.76 -2.05 -15.24
C ILE A 290 12.15 -3.23 -16.02
N ALA A 291 12.12 -3.16 -17.34
CA ALA A 291 11.62 -4.23 -18.20
C ALA A 291 12.44 -5.52 -18.07
N SER A 292 13.77 -5.40 -17.94
CA SER A 292 14.65 -6.55 -17.69
C SER A 292 14.33 -7.25 -16.38
N ILE A 293 14.05 -6.51 -15.29
CA ILE A 293 13.65 -7.09 -14.01
C ILE A 293 12.28 -7.74 -14.10
N MET A 294 11.29 -7.06 -14.69
CA MET A 294 9.92 -7.57 -14.84
C MET A 294 9.85 -8.88 -15.64
N THR A 295 10.77 -9.07 -16.60
CA THR A 295 10.90 -10.30 -17.39
C THR A 295 11.93 -11.29 -16.84
N LEU A 296 12.56 -10.98 -15.70
CA LEU A 296 13.66 -11.74 -15.10
C LEU A 296 14.78 -12.06 -16.12
N GLY A 297 15.15 -11.07 -16.94
CA GLY A 297 16.12 -11.21 -18.02
C GLY A 297 15.60 -12.06 -19.18
N GLY A 298 14.31 -11.99 -19.48
CA GLY A 298 13.65 -12.80 -20.52
C GLY A 298 13.27 -14.22 -20.12
N ARG A 299 13.57 -14.66 -18.88
CA ARG A 299 13.12 -15.96 -18.36
C ARG A 299 11.59 -16.03 -18.23
N LYS A 300 10.96 -14.89 -17.94
CA LYS A 300 9.51 -14.72 -18.00
C LYS A 300 9.16 -14.07 -19.34
N LYS A 301 8.48 -14.85 -20.20
CA LYS A 301 8.04 -14.37 -21.51
C LYS A 301 6.91 -13.36 -21.32
N GLU A 302 7.12 -12.14 -21.78
CA GLU A 302 6.11 -11.08 -21.80
C GLU A 302 5.98 -10.52 -23.21
N SER A 303 4.79 -10.02 -23.55
CA SER A 303 4.55 -9.45 -24.87
C SER A 303 5.12 -8.03 -24.96
N THR A 304 5.44 -7.60 -26.19
CA THR A 304 5.82 -6.21 -26.45
C THR A 304 4.73 -5.24 -26.02
N GLU A 305 3.46 -5.64 -26.15
CA GLU A 305 2.33 -4.80 -25.77
C GLU A 305 2.20 -4.63 -24.26
N SER A 306 2.41 -5.68 -23.46
CA SER A 306 2.40 -5.55 -22.00
C SER A 306 3.56 -4.68 -21.51
N LEU A 307 4.74 -4.77 -22.13
CA LEU A 307 5.86 -3.88 -21.79
C LEU A 307 5.58 -2.44 -22.20
N LYS A 308 4.90 -2.21 -23.33
CA LYS A 308 4.48 -0.87 -23.75
C LYS A 308 3.50 -0.24 -22.76
N GLN A 309 2.51 -0.99 -22.29
CA GLN A 309 1.58 -0.54 -21.24
C GLN A 309 2.31 -0.20 -19.93
N LEU A 310 3.25 -1.05 -19.50
CA LEU A 310 4.06 -0.78 -18.32
C LEU A 310 4.88 0.52 -18.48
N ARG A 311 5.44 0.75 -19.68
CA ARG A 311 6.17 1.98 -19.99
C ARG A 311 5.29 3.21 -19.91
N GLU A 312 4.08 3.13 -20.47
CA GLU A 312 3.10 4.22 -20.42
C GLU A 312 2.80 4.63 -18.98
N LEU A 313 2.54 3.65 -18.10
CA LEU A 313 2.31 3.90 -16.67
C LEU A 313 3.54 4.49 -15.98
N TRP A 314 4.73 3.94 -16.23
CA TRP A 314 5.98 4.47 -15.69
C TRP A 314 6.20 5.92 -16.13
N TYR A 315 6.05 6.23 -17.41
CA TYR A 315 6.26 7.57 -17.95
C TYR A 315 5.19 8.55 -17.45
N GLY A 316 3.92 8.14 -17.41
CA GLY A 316 2.83 8.94 -16.88
C GLY A 316 3.03 9.32 -15.42
N LEU A 317 3.44 8.37 -14.57
CA LEU A 317 3.75 8.65 -13.16
C LEU A 317 4.92 9.63 -13.01
N LYS A 318 5.92 9.52 -13.88
CA LYS A 318 7.13 10.35 -13.88
C LYS A 318 6.97 11.69 -14.60
N GLY A 319 5.87 11.91 -15.32
CA GLY A 319 5.68 13.06 -16.20
C GLY A 319 6.65 13.12 -17.37
N LEU A 320 7.05 11.96 -17.91
CA LEU A 320 8.00 11.87 -19.03
C LEU A 320 7.27 11.86 -20.38
N ASP A 321 7.89 12.46 -21.39
CA ASP A 321 7.40 12.43 -22.76
C ASP A 321 7.44 11.00 -23.35
N ALA A 322 6.51 10.69 -24.25
CA ALA A 322 6.47 9.39 -24.94
C ALA A 322 7.76 9.07 -25.74
N GLY A 323 8.48 10.10 -26.18
CA GLY A 323 9.76 9.99 -26.87
C GLY A 323 10.99 9.88 -25.96
N PHE A 324 10.81 9.91 -24.63
CA PHE A 324 11.92 9.78 -23.69
C PHE A 324 12.66 8.43 -23.89
N PRO A 325 14.00 8.42 -24.08
CA PRO A 325 14.74 7.21 -24.37
C PRO A 325 14.60 6.17 -23.24
N THR A 326 14.29 4.92 -23.59
CA THR A 326 14.06 3.85 -22.60
C THR A 326 15.32 3.46 -21.83
N SER A 327 16.49 3.72 -22.40
CA SER A 327 17.80 3.48 -21.78
C SER A 327 18.26 4.61 -20.85
N ALA A 328 17.63 5.79 -20.92
CA ALA A 328 18.03 6.94 -20.13
C ALA A 328 17.53 6.84 -18.68
N GLN A 329 18.30 7.40 -17.74
CA GLN A 329 17.90 7.55 -16.34
C GLN A 329 16.87 8.68 -16.22
N SER A 330 15.80 8.46 -15.44
CA SER A 330 14.87 9.52 -15.04
C SER A 330 15.23 10.06 -13.66
N SER A 331 15.07 11.37 -13.43
CA SER A 331 15.37 11.99 -12.13
C SER A 331 14.30 11.69 -11.08
N THR A 332 14.65 11.53 -9.81
CA THR A 332 13.67 11.54 -8.70
C THR A 332 13.16 12.96 -8.44
N VAL A 333 11.94 13.09 -7.92
CA VAL A 333 11.43 14.39 -7.44
C VAL A 333 12.02 14.64 -6.05
N SER A 334 12.73 15.76 -5.85
CA SER A 334 13.28 16.13 -4.54
C SER A 334 12.15 16.30 -3.51
N MET A 335 12.31 15.66 -2.35
CA MET A 335 11.45 15.85 -1.18
C MET A 335 11.80 17.20 -0.53
N ASN A 336 11.19 18.30 -1.00
CA ASN A 336 11.27 19.56 -0.29
C ASN A 336 10.51 19.43 1.04
N GLY A 337 11.21 19.41 2.19
CA GLY A 337 10.60 19.72 3.49
C GLY A 337 10.77 18.74 4.66
N ARG A 338 11.62 17.71 4.60
CA ARG A 338 12.11 17.05 5.83
C ARG A 338 13.56 17.45 6.02
N GLY A 339 13.83 18.16 7.12
CA GLY A 339 15.15 18.67 7.47
C GLY A 339 16.21 17.57 7.39
N ASP A 340 17.35 17.97 6.84
CA ASP A 340 18.63 17.30 6.99
C ASP A 340 18.81 16.82 8.42
N GLN A 341 18.79 15.51 8.60
CA GLN A 341 19.56 14.78 9.61
C GLN A 341 19.45 13.28 9.38
N CYS A 342 20.01 12.82 8.26
CA CYS A 342 20.72 11.55 8.19
C CYS A 342 21.58 11.54 6.92
N ASP A 343 22.59 12.39 6.93
CA ASP A 343 23.64 12.44 5.91
C ASP A 343 24.70 11.37 6.23
N THR A 344 24.25 10.11 6.30
CA THR A 344 25.12 8.95 6.41
C THR A 344 24.75 8.02 5.25
N ALA A 345 25.56 8.07 4.19
CA ALA A 345 25.50 7.19 3.02
C ALA A 345 24.07 6.97 2.47
N ALA A 346 23.63 7.88 1.58
CA ALA A 346 22.34 7.85 0.86
C ALA A 346 21.66 6.47 0.92
N ASP A 347 20.57 6.36 1.70
CA ASP A 347 19.81 5.12 1.82
C ASP A 347 19.25 4.73 0.42
N PRO A 348 19.47 3.50 -0.08
CA PRO A 348 18.81 3.02 -1.31
C PRO A 348 17.28 3.09 -1.24
N ASN A 349 16.71 3.20 -0.04
CA ASN A 349 15.28 3.36 0.20
C ASN A 349 14.81 4.82 0.07
N THR A 350 15.71 5.82 0.04
CA THR A 350 15.36 7.24 -0.19
C THR A 350 15.46 7.66 -1.66
N SER A 351 16.10 6.85 -2.52
CA SER A 351 16.19 7.09 -3.97
C SER A 351 16.16 5.76 -4.74
N GLY A 352 15.25 5.62 -5.70
CA GLY A 352 15.11 4.41 -6.52
C GLY A 352 13.70 3.84 -6.55
N VAL A 353 13.55 2.67 -7.15
CA VAL A 353 12.28 1.97 -7.35
C VAL A 353 12.37 0.53 -6.85
N ALA A 354 11.27 0.01 -6.29
CA ALA A 354 11.25 -1.29 -5.64
C ALA A 354 10.57 -2.36 -6.51
N PHE A 355 10.93 -3.62 -6.26
CA PHE A 355 10.29 -4.79 -6.85
C PHE A 355 10.04 -5.85 -5.78
N SER A 356 9.06 -6.71 -6.02
CA SER A 356 8.90 -7.94 -5.26
C SER A 356 8.94 -9.18 -6.16
N PHE A 357 9.53 -10.25 -5.62
CA PHE A 357 9.53 -11.59 -6.20
C PHE A 357 8.68 -12.51 -5.34
N ALA A 358 7.58 -13.02 -5.88
CA ALA A 358 6.77 -14.04 -5.21
C ALA A 358 7.26 -15.44 -5.57
N ILE A 359 7.66 -16.21 -4.55
CA ILE A 359 8.39 -17.48 -4.65
C ILE A 359 7.51 -18.61 -4.08
N HIS A 360 7.46 -19.74 -4.81
CA HIS A 360 6.76 -20.96 -4.38
C HIS A 360 7.43 -22.19 -4.99
N PRO A 361 7.49 -23.35 -4.29
CA PRO A 361 8.06 -24.59 -4.84
C PRO A 361 7.38 -25.13 -6.10
N LYS A 362 6.13 -24.73 -6.35
CA LYS A 362 5.33 -25.18 -7.52
C LYS A 362 5.76 -24.53 -8.83
N TYR A 363 6.54 -23.44 -8.77
CA TYR A 363 6.94 -22.68 -9.94
C TYR A 363 8.45 -22.76 -10.12
N THR A 364 8.93 -22.53 -11.34
CA THR A 364 10.36 -22.42 -11.65
C THR A 364 10.81 -20.98 -11.78
N VAL A 365 9.87 -20.05 -11.95
CA VAL A 365 10.13 -18.60 -12.05
C VAL A 365 9.16 -17.82 -11.14
N PRO A 366 9.63 -16.75 -10.47
CA PRO A 366 8.81 -15.93 -9.58
C PRO A 366 7.77 -15.11 -10.37
N GLN A 367 6.71 -14.69 -9.67
CA GLN A 367 5.96 -13.52 -10.12
C GLN A 367 6.75 -12.27 -9.73
N VAL A 368 6.89 -11.34 -10.68
CA VAL A 368 7.60 -10.07 -10.47
C VAL A 368 6.57 -8.94 -10.45
N LYS A 369 6.71 -8.04 -9.48
CA LYS A 369 5.85 -6.87 -9.33
C LYS A 369 6.73 -5.64 -9.14
N LEU A 370 6.50 -4.59 -9.94
CA LEU A 370 7.12 -3.28 -9.80
C LEU A 370 6.33 -2.47 -8.78
N GLN A 371 6.99 -1.81 -7.84
CA GLN A 371 6.37 -0.91 -6.87
C GLN A 371 6.96 0.50 -7.00
N VAL A 372 6.11 1.48 -7.33
CA VAL A 372 6.48 2.88 -7.56
C VAL A 372 5.98 3.74 -6.42
N ASP A 373 6.90 4.25 -5.60
CA ASP A 373 6.64 5.16 -4.47
C ASP A 373 6.37 6.59 -4.95
N ILE A 374 5.15 7.07 -4.72
CA ILE A 374 4.71 8.37 -5.26
C ILE A 374 5.45 9.54 -4.63
N GLY A 375 5.91 9.41 -3.38
CA GLY A 375 6.71 10.45 -2.72
C GLY A 375 7.96 10.83 -3.51
N LYS A 376 8.52 9.87 -4.27
CA LYS A 376 9.78 9.98 -5.03
C LYS A 376 9.57 10.17 -6.54
N HIS A 377 8.44 9.70 -7.06
CA HIS A 377 8.26 9.53 -8.50
C HIS A 377 7.25 10.48 -9.14
N ALA A 378 6.36 11.11 -8.37
CA ALA A 378 5.37 12.03 -8.91
C ALA A 378 5.46 13.43 -8.29
N THR A 379 4.83 14.42 -8.93
CA THR A 379 4.79 15.81 -8.45
C THR A 379 3.78 16.01 -7.33
N SER A 380 2.62 15.35 -7.40
CA SER A 380 1.59 15.34 -6.36
C SER A 380 0.83 14.01 -6.33
N ASP A 381 0.08 13.75 -5.25
CA ASP A 381 -0.79 12.58 -5.18
C ASP A 381 -1.79 12.58 -6.34
N TRP A 382 -2.40 13.74 -6.65
CA TRP A 382 -3.38 13.88 -7.72
C TRP A 382 -2.80 13.58 -9.10
N ALA A 383 -1.59 14.07 -9.41
CA ALA A 383 -0.95 13.79 -10.69
C ALA A 383 -0.71 12.28 -10.90
N ALA A 384 -0.27 11.59 -9.84
CA ALA A 384 -0.06 10.15 -9.89
C ALA A 384 -1.39 9.38 -10.06
N ILE A 385 -2.42 9.78 -9.30
CA ILE A 385 -3.76 9.20 -9.39
C ILE A 385 -4.35 9.44 -10.77
N GLU A 386 -4.20 10.64 -11.34
CA GLU A 386 -4.67 11.00 -12.67
C GLU A 386 -4.01 10.16 -13.77
N ALA A 387 -2.69 9.96 -13.70
CA ALA A 387 -1.96 9.13 -14.66
C ALA A 387 -2.52 7.69 -14.70
N VAL A 388 -2.68 7.05 -13.55
CA VAL A 388 -3.20 5.67 -13.46
C VAL A 388 -4.68 5.59 -13.81
N THR A 389 -5.50 6.53 -13.32
CA THR A 389 -6.94 6.53 -13.59
C THR A 389 -7.28 6.85 -15.04
N SER A 390 -6.47 7.65 -15.72
CA SER A 390 -6.62 7.91 -17.16
C SER A 390 -6.26 6.67 -17.98
N PHE A 391 -5.18 5.97 -17.63
CA PHE A 391 -4.83 4.68 -18.23
C PHE A 391 -5.95 3.64 -18.06
N LEU A 392 -6.49 3.53 -16.85
CA LEU A 392 -7.62 2.64 -16.56
C LEU A 392 -8.87 3.00 -17.38
N ALA A 393 -9.17 4.30 -17.52
CA ALA A 393 -10.31 4.75 -18.31
C ALA A 393 -10.17 4.37 -19.79
N GLN A 394 -8.98 4.52 -20.36
CA GLN A 394 -8.71 4.17 -21.77
C GLN A 394 -8.90 2.69 -22.07
N ARG A 395 -8.65 1.81 -21.09
CA ARG A 395 -8.89 0.36 -21.22
C ARG A 395 -10.25 -0.12 -20.72
N GLY A 396 -11.22 0.78 -20.60
CA GLY A 396 -12.61 0.43 -20.28
C GLY A 396 -12.97 0.36 -18.79
N GLN A 397 -12.09 0.81 -17.88
CA GLN A 397 -12.32 0.83 -16.43
C GLN A 397 -12.61 2.23 -15.88
N ALA A 398 -13.22 3.12 -16.69
CA ALA A 398 -13.51 4.51 -16.31
C ALA A 398 -14.39 4.63 -15.05
N ARG A 399 -15.31 3.67 -14.86
CA ARG A 399 -16.16 3.61 -13.66
C ARG A 399 -15.34 3.38 -12.39
N ASP A 400 -14.41 2.42 -12.41
CA ASP A 400 -13.55 2.13 -11.27
C ASP A 400 -12.56 3.25 -11.01
N ALA A 401 -12.01 3.84 -12.09
CA ALA A 401 -11.17 5.03 -12.02
C ALA A 401 -11.87 6.17 -11.26
N GLN A 402 -13.15 6.44 -11.56
CA GLN A 402 -13.94 7.43 -10.84
C GLN A 402 -14.23 7.02 -9.40
N ALA A 403 -14.53 5.74 -9.14
CA ALA A 403 -14.80 5.22 -7.81
C ALA A 403 -13.60 5.39 -6.85
N TYR A 404 -12.40 5.17 -7.36
CA TYR A 404 -11.17 5.43 -6.61
C TYR A 404 -10.96 6.92 -6.33
N ARG A 405 -11.21 7.80 -7.32
CA ARG A 405 -11.15 9.26 -7.11
C ARG A 405 -12.13 9.72 -6.02
N ASN A 406 -13.36 9.20 -6.03
CA ASN A 406 -14.35 9.47 -4.98
C ASN A 406 -13.87 8.99 -3.59
N THR A 407 -13.16 7.86 -3.56
CA THR A 407 -12.58 7.30 -2.33
C THR A 407 -11.52 8.22 -1.76
N VAL A 408 -10.49 8.56 -2.54
CA VAL A 408 -9.37 9.39 -2.06
C VAL A 408 -9.80 10.81 -1.70
N CYS A 409 -10.71 11.42 -2.48
CA CYS A 409 -11.28 12.74 -2.18
C CYS A 409 -12.20 12.72 -0.95
N GLY A 410 -12.70 11.54 -0.57
CA GLY A 410 -13.46 11.34 0.66
C GLY A 410 -12.60 11.09 1.89
N ILE A 411 -11.28 10.93 1.72
CA ILE A 411 -10.29 10.84 2.79
C ILE A 411 -9.60 12.19 2.93
N VAL A 412 -9.02 12.74 1.85
CA VAL A 412 -8.26 14.00 1.83
C VAL A 412 -8.87 14.95 0.80
N SER A 413 -8.79 16.25 1.04
CA SER A 413 -9.33 17.24 0.10
C SER A 413 -8.63 17.17 -1.26
N GLU A 414 -9.37 17.42 -2.34
CA GLU A 414 -8.80 17.44 -3.70
C GLU A 414 -7.69 18.50 -3.84
N GLN A 415 -7.82 19.62 -3.13
CA GLN A 415 -6.80 20.67 -3.11
C GLN A 415 -5.50 20.13 -2.53
N ASP A 416 -5.55 19.40 -1.41
CA ASP A 416 -4.35 18.83 -0.78
C ASP A 416 -3.75 17.72 -1.64
N LEU A 417 -4.58 16.90 -2.29
CA LEU A 417 -4.09 15.90 -3.24
C LEU A 417 -3.33 16.55 -4.41
N ARG A 418 -3.73 17.74 -4.84
CA ARG A 418 -3.05 18.48 -5.93
C ARG A 418 -1.74 19.13 -5.51
N THR A 419 -1.64 19.59 -4.26
CA THR A 419 -0.48 20.37 -3.79
C THR A 419 0.51 19.57 -2.95
N HIS A 420 0.11 18.41 -2.41
CA HIS A 420 0.94 17.60 -1.53
C HIS A 420 1.11 16.15 -2.02
N ARG A 421 1.95 15.42 -1.31
CA ARG A 421 2.19 13.98 -1.47
C ARG A 421 2.04 13.26 -0.14
N GLY A 422 1.67 11.98 -0.21
CA GLY A 422 1.74 11.04 0.90
C GLY A 422 0.40 10.43 1.27
N LEU A 423 -0.70 10.74 0.58
CA LEU A 423 -1.89 9.89 0.63
C LEU A 423 -1.63 8.69 -0.25
N GLN A 424 -1.29 8.90 -1.52
CA GLN A 424 -0.94 7.80 -2.41
C GLN A 424 0.48 7.36 -2.03
N ALA A 425 0.62 6.21 -1.37
CA ALA A 425 1.94 5.72 -0.96
C ALA A 425 2.68 5.12 -2.16
N SER A 426 2.03 4.19 -2.88
CA SER A 426 2.62 3.59 -4.07
C SER A 426 1.57 3.06 -5.04
N PHE A 427 1.98 2.83 -6.28
CA PHE A 427 1.31 1.89 -7.18
C PHE A 427 2.19 0.66 -7.39
N GLU A 428 1.56 -0.49 -7.49
CA GLU A 428 2.20 -1.74 -7.82
C GLU A 428 1.66 -2.27 -9.15
N PHE A 429 2.57 -2.75 -10.00
CA PHE A 429 2.28 -3.24 -11.34
C PHE A 429 2.78 -4.66 -11.51
N ALA A 430 1.89 -5.56 -11.91
CA ALA A 430 2.21 -6.92 -12.31
C ALA A 430 1.75 -7.14 -13.75
N ILE A 431 2.43 -7.99 -14.51
CA ILE A 431 1.92 -8.44 -15.80
C ILE A 431 1.21 -9.77 -15.60
N LYS A 432 -0.07 -9.83 -15.98
CA LYS A 432 -0.93 -11.01 -15.86
C LYS A 432 -1.69 -11.19 -17.16
N ASN A 433 -1.48 -12.32 -17.83
CA ASN A 433 -2.16 -12.67 -19.09
C ASN A 433 -2.02 -11.59 -20.18
N GLY A 434 -0.87 -10.90 -20.24
CA GLY A 434 -0.62 -9.83 -21.21
C GLY A 434 -1.21 -8.45 -20.84
N GLU A 435 -1.88 -8.33 -19.69
CA GLU A 435 -2.40 -7.07 -19.17
C GLU A 435 -1.67 -6.64 -17.89
N ILE A 436 -1.72 -5.34 -17.58
CA ILE A 436 -1.21 -4.82 -16.30
C ILE A 436 -2.26 -4.97 -15.20
N ASP A 437 -1.99 -5.82 -14.20
CA ASP A 437 -2.72 -5.80 -12.93
C ASP A 437 -2.14 -4.69 -12.06
N ILE A 438 -3.00 -3.77 -11.64
CA ILE A 438 -2.61 -2.58 -10.87
C ILE A 438 -3.11 -2.75 -9.44
N THR A 439 -2.29 -2.34 -8.47
CA THR A 439 -2.73 -2.15 -7.08
C THR A 439 -2.30 -0.77 -6.59
N SER A 440 -3.25 0.02 -6.10
CA SER A 440 -2.96 1.26 -5.38
C SER A 440 -2.75 0.96 -3.90
N TYR A 441 -1.71 1.51 -3.28
CA TYR A 441 -1.56 1.55 -1.82
C TYR A 441 -1.62 3.00 -1.36
N PHE A 442 -2.45 3.30 -0.36
CA PHE A 442 -2.70 4.65 0.11
C PHE A 442 -2.96 4.71 1.60
N LEU A 443 -2.79 5.91 2.16
CA LEU A 443 -2.70 6.15 3.59
C LEU A 443 -3.77 7.14 4.06
N PRO A 444 -4.32 6.96 5.27
CA PRO A 444 -5.27 7.91 5.85
C PRO A 444 -4.62 9.23 6.29
N GLN A 445 -3.29 9.26 6.44
CA GLN A 445 -2.52 10.40 6.94
C GLN A 445 -3.02 10.93 8.29
N VAL A 446 -3.30 10.05 9.26
CA VAL A 446 -3.97 10.42 10.52
C VAL A 446 -3.20 11.45 11.34
N TYR A 447 -1.88 11.33 11.41
CA TYR A 447 -1.04 12.24 12.20
C TYR A 447 -0.80 13.56 11.47
N ARG A 448 -0.53 13.50 10.16
CA ARG A 448 -0.37 14.72 9.34
C ARG A 448 -1.65 15.55 9.31
N ARG A 449 -2.81 14.90 9.31
CA ARG A 449 -4.14 15.53 9.24
C ARG A 449 -4.81 15.62 10.61
N PHE A 450 -4.02 15.58 11.68
CA PHE A 450 -4.55 15.54 13.05
C PHE A 450 -5.57 16.66 13.31
N ALA A 451 -5.24 17.90 12.96
CA ALA A 451 -6.13 19.06 13.16
C ALA A 451 -7.45 18.94 12.34
N GLU A 452 -7.36 18.55 11.07
CA GLU A 452 -8.53 18.35 10.21
C GLU A 452 -9.46 17.26 10.77
N ILE A 453 -8.89 16.14 11.19
CA ILE A 453 -9.64 15.02 11.76
C ILE A 453 -10.32 15.46 13.07
N GLN A 454 -9.65 16.26 13.91
CA GLN A 454 -10.28 16.80 15.12
C GLN A 454 -11.50 17.67 14.80
N ASP A 455 -11.41 18.50 13.77
CA ASP A 455 -12.53 19.35 13.32
C ASP A 455 -13.67 18.53 12.69
N GLU A 456 -13.36 17.52 11.89
CA GLU A 456 -14.34 16.59 11.30
C GLU A 456 -15.13 15.84 12.38
N LEU A 457 -14.46 15.42 13.45
CA LEU A 457 -15.08 14.65 14.54
C LEU A 457 -15.84 15.54 15.54
N ASN A 458 -15.56 16.85 15.60
CA ASN A 458 -16.17 17.80 16.53
C ASN A 458 -16.88 18.97 15.83
N PRO A 459 -17.98 18.75 15.08
CA PRO A 459 -18.65 19.79 14.29
C PRO A 459 -19.24 20.96 15.10
N MET A 460 -19.27 20.88 16.44
CA MET A 460 -19.65 22.00 17.31
C MET A 460 -18.60 23.12 17.36
N SER A 461 -17.31 22.84 17.09
CA SER A 461 -16.25 23.86 17.00
C SER A 461 -16.49 24.80 15.82
N GLN A 462 -16.88 24.24 14.67
CA GLN A 462 -17.19 24.99 13.44
C GLN A 462 -18.42 25.91 13.61
N ARG A 463 -19.44 25.48 14.37
CA ARG A 463 -20.60 26.32 14.71
C ARG A 463 -20.24 27.47 15.65
N ARG A 464 -19.32 27.27 16.61
CA ARG A 464 -18.83 28.34 17.50
C ARG A 464 -17.96 29.36 16.77
N GLN A 465 -17.05 28.92 15.89
CA GLN A 465 -16.25 29.83 15.06
C GLN A 465 -17.11 30.66 14.10
N ARG A 466 -18.16 30.07 13.52
CA ARG A 466 -19.12 30.82 12.69
C ARG A 466 -19.91 31.86 13.50
N ARG A 467 -20.39 31.52 14.70
CA ARG A 467 -21.09 32.49 15.58
C ARG A 467 -20.18 33.63 16.02
N SER A 468 -18.93 33.34 16.41
CA SER A 468 -17.95 34.35 16.81
C SER A 468 -17.61 35.39 15.71
N ARG A 469 -17.78 35.05 14.42
CA ARG A 469 -17.60 36.00 13.31
C ARG A 469 -18.83 36.88 13.04
N PHE A 470 -20.01 36.48 13.53
CA PHE A 470 -21.24 37.27 13.44
C PHE A 470 -21.44 38.17 14.66
N ASP A 471 -20.81 37.86 15.80
CA ASP A 471 -20.85 38.68 17.01
C ASP A 471 -19.80 39.83 17.01
N SER A 472 -19.03 39.96 15.92
CA SER A 472 -17.99 40.99 15.74
C SER A 472 -18.33 42.02 14.66
N TYR A 473 -19.61 42.25 14.37
CA TYR A 473 -20.12 43.34 13.53
C TYR A 473 -21.07 44.25 14.28
#